data_AF-A0A7L2CT70-F1
#
_entry.id   AF-A0A7L2CT70-F1
#
_cell.length_a   1.000
_cell.length_b   1.000
_cell.length_c   1.000
_cell.angle_alpha   90.00
_cell.angle_beta   90.00
_cell.angle_gamma   90.00
#
_symmetry.space_group_name_H-M   'P 1'
#
loop_
_entity.id
_entity.type
_entity.pdbx_description
1 polymer ?
#
loop_
_entity_poly.entity_id
_entity_poly.type
_entity_poly.pdbx_seq_one_letter_code
_entity_poly.pdbx_strand_id
1 'polypeptide(L)'
;GFRGSTRLAPQNPQETPRTPPLAPVLQLLRNQLQEKDALIRHLENDWERSRAQREREERLLVTAWYNMGLALQQQEGGTPSRGLPSGAQSFLAQQRLATMARRARAPHGRGAPSS
;
A
#
# COMPACT_ATOMS: atom_id res chain seq x y z
N GLY A 1 -71.88 24.47 -53.81
CA GLY A 1 -71.03 25.16 -52.83
C GLY A 1 -70.21 24.15 -52.06
N PHE A 2 -68.90 24.41 -51.98
CA PHE A 2 -67.92 23.94 -51.00
C PHE A 2 -67.71 22.43 -50.75
N ARG A 3 -66.58 21.95 -51.27
CA ARG A 3 -65.87 20.71 -50.89
C ARG A 3 -65.66 20.65 -49.37
N GLY A 4 -66.07 19.55 -48.76
CA GLY A 4 -65.53 19.12 -47.47
C GLY A 4 -64.07 18.72 -47.65
N SER A 5 -63.16 19.52 -47.10
CA SER A 5 -61.73 19.21 -47.04
C SER A 5 -61.35 19.14 -45.57
N THR A 6 -61.44 17.93 -45.02
CA THR A 6 -60.80 17.57 -43.76
C THR A 6 -59.29 17.76 -43.94
N ARG A 7 -58.77 18.87 -43.42
CA ARG A 7 -57.34 19.12 -43.34
C ARG A 7 -56.75 18.08 -42.39
N LEU A 8 -56.03 17.11 -42.95
CA LEU A 8 -55.09 16.30 -42.17
C LEU A 8 -53.97 17.22 -41.70
N ALA A 9 -53.92 17.51 -40.41
CA ALA A 9 -52.74 18.09 -39.79
C ALA A 9 -51.59 17.08 -39.93
N PRO A 10 -50.40 17.47 -40.39
CA PRO A 10 -49.24 16.59 -40.32
C PRO A 10 -48.85 16.46 -38.85
N GLN A 11 -49.27 15.38 -38.20
CA GLN A 11 -48.61 14.91 -36.99
C GLN A 11 -47.25 14.40 -37.44
N ASN A 12 -46.22 15.20 -37.21
CA ASN A 12 -44.84 14.77 -37.30
C ASN A 12 -44.53 14.09 -35.96
N PRO A 13 -44.34 12.75 -35.89
CA PRO A 13 -43.76 12.14 -34.71
C PRO A 13 -42.27 12.51 -34.74
N GLN A 14 -41.94 13.69 -34.21
CA GLN A 14 -40.59 13.96 -33.73
C GLN A 14 -40.36 13.07 -32.49
N GLU A 15 -40.19 11.77 -32.74
CA GLU A 15 -39.48 10.89 -31.82
C GLU A 15 -38.02 11.34 -31.86
N THR A 16 -37.71 12.41 -31.12
CA THR A 16 -36.34 12.65 -30.71
C THR A 16 -35.88 11.41 -29.98
N PRO A 17 -34.84 10.69 -30.44
CA PRO A 17 -34.31 9.58 -29.68
C PRO A 17 -33.90 10.17 -28.34
N ARG A 18 -34.45 9.62 -27.24
CA ARG A 18 -34.02 9.93 -25.88
C ARG A 18 -32.59 9.43 -25.72
N THR A 19 -31.64 10.13 -26.32
CA THR A 19 -30.23 9.98 -26.00
C THR A 19 -30.10 10.45 -24.54
N PRO A 20 -29.61 9.59 -23.63
CA PRO A 20 -29.28 10.07 -22.31
C PRO A 20 -28.33 11.26 -22.47
N PRO A 21 -28.47 12.33 -21.65
CA PRO A 21 -27.58 13.47 -21.76
C PRO A 21 -26.14 12.96 -21.69
N LEU A 22 -25.37 13.19 -22.75
CA LEU A 22 -24.04 12.61 -22.91
C LEU A 22 -23.06 13.15 -21.85
N ALA A 23 -23.33 14.35 -21.33
CA ALA A 23 -22.53 15.04 -20.33
C ALA A 23 -22.37 14.25 -19.00
N PRO A 24 -23.42 13.79 -18.30
CA PRO A 24 -23.28 12.99 -17.07
C PRO A 24 -22.56 11.65 -17.31
N VAL A 25 -22.75 11.01 -18.47
CA VAL A 25 -22.03 9.78 -18.80
C VAL A 25 -20.53 10.05 -18.96
N LEU A 26 -20.16 11.15 -19.63
CA LEU A 26 -18.76 11.56 -19.76
C LEU A 26 -18.14 11.91 -18.40
N GLN A 27 -18.88 12.59 -17.51
CA GLN A 27 -18.40 12.88 -16.15
C GLN A 27 -18.18 11.58 -15.35
N LEU A 28 -19.11 10.63 -15.43
CA LEU A 28 -18.96 9.32 -14.79
C LEU A 28 -17.73 8.58 -15.31
N LEU A 29 -17.50 8.56 -16.63
CA LEU A 29 -16.33 7.93 -17.23
C LEU A 29 -15.02 8.58 -16.79
N ARG A 30 -14.99 9.92 -16.68
CA ARG A 30 -13.81 10.63 -16.15
C ARG A 30 -13.52 10.26 -14.70
N ASN A 31 -14.55 10.19 -13.87
CA ASN A 31 -14.40 9.77 -12.47
C ASN A 31 -13.88 8.33 -12.40
N GLN A 32 -14.45 7.42 -13.18
CA GLN A 32 -13.98 6.03 -13.23
C GLN A 32 -12.52 5.92 -13.66
N LEU A 33 -12.10 6.72 -14.65
CA LEU A 33 -10.71 6.75 -15.08
C LEU A 33 -9.80 7.25 -13.96
N GLN A 34 -10.16 8.34 -13.28
CA GLN A 34 -9.40 8.88 -12.15
C GLN A 34 -9.28 7.89 -10.99
N GLU A 35 -10.36 7.17 -10.66
CA GLU A 35 -10.35 6.12 -9.64
C GLU A 35 -9.44 4.96 -10.04
N LYS A 36 -9.50 4.51 -11.29
CA LYS A 36 -8.60 3.46 -11.82
C LYS A 36 -7.14 3.91 -11.77
N ASP A 37 -6.84 5.16 -12.17
CA ASP A 37 -5.48 5.71 -12.11
C ASP A 37 -4.96 5.85 -10.67
N ALA A 38 -5.85 6.17 -9.72
CA ALA A 38 -5.49 6.16 -8.30
C ALA A 38 -5.19 4.74 -7.80
N LEU A 39 -6.00 3.76 -8.20
CA LEU A 39 -5.80 2.36 -7.84
C LEU A 39 -4.51 1.79 -8.43
N ILE A 40 -4.22 2.09 -9.70
CA ILE A 40 -2.97 1.68 -10.35
C ILE A 40 -1.77 2.19 -9.56
N ARG A 41 -1.73 3.49 -9.26
CA ARG A 41 -0.65 4.10 -8.47
C ARG A 41 -0.52 3.48 -7.08
N HIS A 42 -1.64 3.14 -6.44
CA HIS A 42 -1.61 2.48 -5.14
C HIS A 42 -0.96 1.09 -5.24
N LEU A 43 -1.40 0.29 -6.21
CA LEU A 43 -0.87 -1.05 -6.42
C LEU A 43 0.62 -1.05 -6.82
N GLU A 44 1.04 -0.11 -7.65
CA GLU A 44 2.45 0.10 -7.99
C GLU A 44 3.30 0.37 -6.74
N ASN A 45 2.84 1.30 -5.88
CA ASN A 45 3.52 1.60 -4.63
C ASN A 45 3.60 0.40 -3.68
N ASP A 46 2.50 -0.36 -3.54
CA ASP A 46 2.47 -1.55 -2.70
C ASP A 46 3.39 -2.65 -3.23
N TRP A 47 3.45 -2.81 -4.55
CA TRP A 47 4.36 -3.75 -5.18
C TRP A 47 5.82 -3.37 -4.95
N GLU A 48 6.17 -2.09 -5.13
CA GLU A 48 7.51 -1.56 -4.86
C GLU A 48 7.92 -1.79 -3.40
N ARG A 49 7.02 -1.50 -2.45
CA ARG A 49 7.22 -1.75 -1.02
C ARG A 49 7.44 -3.22 -0.71
N SER A 50 6.60 -4.08 -1.26
CA SER A 50 6.68 -5.54 -1.07
C SER A 50 7.97 -6.11 -1.65
N ARG A 51 8.43 -5.57 -2.79
CA ARG A 51 9.72 -5.92 -3.38
C ARG A 51 10.88 -5.50 -2.47
N ALA A 52 10.90 -4.24 -2.04
CA ALA A 52 11.95 -3.72 -1.16
C ALA A 52 12.02 -4.50 0.18
N GLN A 53 10.86 -4.90 0.72
CA GLN A 53 10.81 -5.74 1.91
C GLN A 53 11.44 -7.12 1.68
N ARG A 54 11.08 -7.80 0.58
CA ARG A 54 11.67 -9.11 0.24
C ARG A 54 13.18 -9.04 0.08
N GLU A 55 13.68 -8.06 -0.66
CA GLU A 55 15.13 -7.87 -0.84
C GLU A 55 15.84 -7.62 0.50
N ARG A 56 15.20 -6.89 1.43
CA ARG A 56 15.72 -6.70 2.77
C ARG A 56 15.73 -8.00 3.57
N GLU A 57 14.67 -8.79 3.51
CA GLU A 57 14.57 -10.08 4.20
C GLU A 57 15.62 -11.08 3.68
N GLU A 58 15.82 -11.16 2.36
CA GLU A 58 16.86 -12.00 1.76
C GLU A 58 18.26 -11.65 2.27
N ARG A 59 18.59 -10.36 2.35
CA ARG A 59 19.88 -9.91 2.93
C ARG A 59 20.04 -10.34 4.38
N LEU A 60 18.96 -10.29 5.16
CA LEU A 60 18.97 -10.72 6.56
C LEU A 60 19.12 -12.23 6.69
N LEU A 61 18.45 -13.00 5.84
CA LEU A 61 18.57 -14.46 5.81
C LEU A 61 20.00 -14.88 5.47
N VAL A 62 20.60 -14.30 4.43
CA VAL A 62 21.99 -14.56 4.04
C VAL A 62 22.96 -14.23 5.18
N THR A 63 22.77 -13.07 5.81
CA THR A 63 23.61 -12.65 6.94
C THR A 63 23.46 -13.57 8.15
N ALA A 64 22.22 -13.95 8.50
CA ALA A 64 21.94 -14.85 9.61
C ALA A 64 22.56 -16.23 9.36
N TRP A 65 22.45 -16.74 8.14
CA TRP A 65 23.02 -18.03 7.78
C TRP A 65 24.55 -18.04 7.86
N TYR A 66 25.21 -16.99 7.35
CA TYR A 66 26.66 -16.84 7.50
C TYR A 66 27.09 -16.77 8.98
N ASN A 67 26.39 -15.96 9.77
CA ASN A 67 26.66 -15.83 11.20
C ASN A 67 26.43 -17.15 11.96
N MET A 68 25.42 -17.93 11.57
CA MET A 68 25.19 -19.27 12.13
C MET A 68 26.33 -20.23 11.78
N GLY A 69 26.80 -20.23 10.54
CA GLY A 69 27.95 -21.03 10.13
C GLY A 69 29.21 -20.69 10.94
N LEU A 70 29.48 -19.40 11.15
CA LEU A 70 30.59 -18.95 11.99
C LEU A 70 30.41 -19.38 13.45
N ALA A 71 29.19 -19.27 13.99
CA ALA A 71 28.90 -19.70 15.37
C ALA A 71 29.15 -21.19 15.58
N LEU A 72 28.74 -22.03 14.62
CA LEU A 72 29.01 -23.48 14.65
C LEU A 72 30.52 -23.77 14.59
N GLN A 73 31.26 -23.10 13.70
CA GLN A 73 32.71 -23.26 13.60
C GLN A 73 33.44 -22.86 14.91
N GLN A 74 32.99 -21.80 15.57
CA GLN A 74 33.57 -21.41 16.86
C GLN A 74 33.20 -22.38 18.00
N GLN A 75 32.07 -23.06 17.89
CA GLN A 75 31.65 -24.07 18.86
C GLN A 75 32.43 -25.39 18.68
N GLU A 76 32.76 -25.76 17.44
CA GLU A 76 33.56 -26.96 17.14
C GLU A 76 35.09 -26.72 17.29
N GLY A 77 35.56 -25.49 17.08
CA GLY A 77 36.98 -25.09 17.17
C GLY A 77 37.55 -24.91 18.58
N GLY A 78 36.76 -25.18 19.63
CA GLY A 78 37.28 -25.40 20.98
C GLY A 78 38.11 -24.27 21.60
N THR A 79 37.51 -23.10 21.86
CA THR A 79 37.73 -22.35 23.12
C THR A 79 36.55 -21.40 23.35
N PRO A 80 35.77 -21.54 24.44
CA PRO A 80 34.84 -20.50 24.81
C PRO A 80 35.69 -19.30 25.24
N SER A 81 35.77 -18.27 24.40
CA SER A 81 36.44 -17.01 24.77
C SER A 81 35.68 -16.37 25.93
N ARG A 82 36.14 -16.73 27.13
CA ARG A 82 35.78 -16.19 28.43
C ARG A 82 36.30 -14.75 28.48
N GLY A 83 35.50 -13.79 28.01
CA GLY A 83 35.87 -12.38 28.18
C GLY A 83 35.07 -11.31 27.45
N LEU A 84 34.19 -11.62 26.49
CA LEU A 84 33.37 -10.58 25.86
C LEU A 84 31.90 -10.67 26.31
N PRO A 85 31.33 -9.60 26.89
CA PRO A 85 29.90 -9.56 27.13
C PRO A 85 29.21 -9.52 25.77
N SER A 86 28.24 -10.43 25.58
CA SER A 86 27.38 -10.48 24.41
C SER A 86 28.07 -10.93 23.13
N GLY A 87 27.88 -12.21 22.78
CA GLY A 87 28.07 -12.69 21.40
C GLY A 87 27.45 -11.71 20.41
N ALA A 88 28.18 -11.45 19.32
CA ALA A 88 27.96 -10.38 18.37
C ALA A 88 26.48 -10.19 18.02
N GLN A 89 25.81 -9.26 18.71
CA GLN A 89 24.48 -8.81 18.32
C GLN A 89 24.65 -8.14 16.96
N SER A 90 23.99 -8.66 15.92
CA SER A 90 24.04 -8.07 14.59
C SER A 90 23.70 -6.58 14.67
N PHE A 91 24.22 -5.75 13.76
CA PHE A 91 23.87 -4.32 13.72
C PHE A 91 22.35 -4.11 13.72
N LEU A 92 21.59 -5.02 13.10
CA LEU A 92 20.12 -5.03 13.19
C LEU A 92 19.61 -5.33 14.60
N ALA A 93 20.16 -6.32 15.29
CA ALA A 93 19.79 -6.60 16.69
C ALA A 93 20.11 -5.39 17.59
N GLN A 94 21.26 -4.74 17.39
CA GLN A 94 21.60 -3.49 18.07
C GLN A 94 20.62 -2.36 17.72
N GLN A 95 20.24 -2.23 16.45
CA GLN A 95 19.26 -1.25 15.99
C GLN A 95 17.87 -1.53 16.57
N ARG A 96 17.45 -2.80 16.67
CA ARG A 96 16.18 -3.21 17.31
C ARG A 96 16.19 -2.85 18.79
N LEU A 97 17.26 -3.17 19.51
CA LEU A 97 17.42 -2.81 20.91
C LEU A 97 17.41 -1.29 21.11
N ALA A 98 18.12 -0.54 20.27
CA ALA A 98 18.12 0.92 20.31
C ALA A 98 16.72 1.51 20.04
N THR A 99 15.97 0.93 19.09
CA THR A 99 14.60 1.37 18.77
C THR A 99 13.63 1.03 19.89
N MET A 100 13.73 -0.17 20.45
CA MET A 100 12.92 -0.62 21.59
C MET A 100 13.19 0.23 22.85
N ALA A 101 14.46 0.54 23.13
CA ALA A 101 14.85 1.40 24.24
C ALA A 101 14.31 2.84 24.09
N ARG A 102 14.32 3.39 22.86
CA ARG A 102 13.73 4.70 22.58
C ARG A 102 12.22 4.71 22.74
N ARG A 103 11.51 3.64 22.33
CA ARG A 103 10.06 3.51 22.52
C ARG A 103 9.67 3.31 23.98
N ALA A 104 10.44 2.53 24.74
CA ALA A 104 10.22 2.35 26.18
C ALA A 104 10.43 3.65 26.97
N ARG A 105 11.32 4.53 26.49
CA ARG A 105 11.61 5.84 27.08
C ARG A 105 10.69 6.96 26.58
N ALA A 106 9.87 6.73 25.55
CA ALA A 106 8.84 7.68 25.15
C ALA A 106 7.72 7.64 26.21
N PRO A 107 7.52 8.70 27.00
CA PRO A 107 6.43 8.72 27.96
C PRO A 107 5.13 8.69 27.17
N HIS A 108 4.22 7.80 27.59
CA HIS A 108 2.86 7.84 27.11
C HIS A 108 2.32 9.22 27.45
N GLY A 109 2.15 10.06 26.43
CA GLY A 109 1.42 11.31 26.54
C GLY A 109 -0.02 10.98 26.93
N ARG A 110 -0.28 10.90 28.23
CA ARG A 110 -1.61 10.76 28.78
C ARG A 110 -2.24 12.15 28.80
N GLY A 111 -2.92 12.47 27.71
CA GLY A 111 -3.94 13.50 27.73
C GLY A 111 -5.16 13.04 28.55
N ALA A 112 -5.53 13.90 29.51
CA ALA A 112 -6.88 14.18 30.04
C ALA A 112 -7.57 13.12 30.94
N PRO A 113 -8.62 13.46 31.74
CA PRO A 113 -9.33 14.75 31.89
C PRO A 113 -9.50 15.25 33.35
N SER A 114 -10.09 16.44 33.44
CA SER A 114 -10.67 17.16 34.59
C SER A 114 -11.21 16.34 35.77
N SER A 115 -10.93 16.81 36.99
CA SER A 115 -11.89 17.06 38.09
C SER A 115 -11.28 18.05 39.06
#